data_AF-A0A3P3U830-F1
#
_entry.id   AF-A0A3P3U830-F1
#
_cell.length_a   1.000
_cell.length_b   1.000
_cell.length_c   1.000
_cell.angle_alpha   90.00
_cell.angle_beta   90.00
_cell.angle_gamma   90.00
#
_symmetry.space_group_name_H-M   'P 1'
#
loop_
_entity.id
_entity.type
_entity.pdbx_description
1 polymer ?
#
loop_
_entity_poly.entity_id
_entity_poly.type
_entity_poly.pdbx_seq_one_letter_code
_entity_poly.pdbx_strand_id
1 'polypeptide(L)'
;MEGFYIDSYKRVWGNTTINGEKAITDSNNVLTIETDDSTYDITLSPGSYKTEFTANDSELVDEIKNKVALSSFPIEVLLGGYHKDEKYNVVVVRMTNEKDIKKISGTFFDEYF
;
A
#
# COMPACT_ATOMS: atom_id res chain seq x y z
N MET A 1 15.23 -4.09 2.10
CA MET A 1 14.30 -3.02 2.52
C MET A 1 14.85 -2.37 3.78
N GLU A 2 15.58 -1.28 3.63
CA GLU A 2 15.91 -0.41 4.76
C GLU A 2 14.78 0.61 4.94
N GLY A 3 14.50 1.02 6.18
CA GLY A 3 13.54 2.10 6.46
C GLY A 3 12.07 1.71 6.62
N PHE A 4 11.68 0.46 6.32
CA PHE A 4 10.32 -0.03 6.55
C PHE A 4 10.22 -0.89 7.82
N TYR A 5 9.11 -0.73 8.54
CA TYR A 5 8.75 -1.63 9.62
C TYR A 5 8.15 -2.92 9.04
N ILE A 6 8.73 -4.06 9.42
CA ILE A 6 8.25 -5.39 9.04
C ILE A 6 7.91 -6.14 10.32
N ASP A 7 6.66 -6.59 10.44
CA ASP A 7 6.21 -7.33 11.62
C ASP A 7 6.32 -8.86 11.48
N SER A 8 5.96 -9.59 12.54
CA SER A 8 6.04 -11.06 12.60
C SER A 8 5.19 -11.78 11.56
N TYR A 9 4.23 -11.10 10.91
CA TYR A 9 3.39 -11.65 9.85
C TYR A 9 3.90 -11.28 8.46
N LYS A 10 5.16 -10.83 8.35
CA LYS A 10 5.80 -10.37 7.11
C LYS A 10 5.04 -9.23 6.42
N ARG A 11 4.31 -8.43 7.20
CA ARG A 11 3.65 -7.22 6.70
C ARG A 11 4.67 -6.10 6.62
N VAL A 12 4.80 -5.49 5.45
CA VAL A 12 5.59 -4.29 5.21
C VAL A 12 4.67 -3.10 5.38
N TRP A 13 4.99 -2.26 6.37
CA TRP A 13 4.21 -1.07 6.68
C TRP A 13 4.85 0.12 5.97
N GLY A 14 4.04 0.86 5.21
CA GLY A 14 4.46 2.12 4.62
C GLY A 14 4.84 3.15 5.69
N ASN A 15 5.62 4.15 5.29
CA ASN A 15 6.09 5.22 6.17
C ASN A 15 5.42 6.58 5.86
N THR A 16 4.62 6.65 4.81
CA THR A 16 3.91 7.86 4.41
C THR A 16 2.44 7.84 4.83
N THR A 17 1.95 8.97 5.37
CA THR A 17 0.55 9.12 5.77
C THR A 17 -0.38 9.27 4.57
N ILE A 18 -1.43 8.45 4.56
CA ILE A 18 -2.51 8.53 3.57
C ILE A 18 -3.77 9.23 4.10
N ASN A 19 -3.72 9.83 5.28
CA ASN A 19 -4.87 10.53 5.86
C ASN A 19 -5.44 11.62 4.93
N GLY A 20 -6.76 11.80 4.98
CA GLY A 20 -7.45 12.86 4.25
C GLY A 20 -7.69 12.47 2.80
N GLU A 21 -7.66 13.46 1.91
CA GLU A 21 -7.91 13.26 0.48
C GLU A 21 -6.57 13.19 -0.28
N LYS A 22 -6.39 12.13 -1.08
CA LYS A 22 -5.19 11.89 -1.90
C LYS A 22 -5.57 11.79 -3.37
N ALA A 23 -4.84 12.52 -4.21
CA ALA A 23 -5.09 12.55 -5.65
C ALA A 23 -4.15 11.60 -6.40
N ILE A 24 -4.73 10.61 -7.06
CA ILE A 24 -4.03 9.72 -7.98
C ILE A 24 -4.19 10.26 -9.40
N THR A 25 -3.08 10.30 -10.12
CA THR A 25 -2.93 10.75 -11.50
C THR A 25 -2.06 9.76 -12.25
N ASP A 26 -1.97 9.89 -13.58
CA ASP A 26 -1.11 9.01 -14.38
C ASP A 26 0.39 9.13 -14.02
N SER A 27 0.81 10.18 -13.29
CA SER A 27 2.20 10.32 -12.85
C SER A 27 2.52 9.63 -11.52
N ASN A 28 1.54 9.16 -10.75
CA ASN A 28 1.73 8.61 -9.39
C ASN A 28 0.88 7.35 -9.09
N ASN A 29 0.42 6.65 -10.13
CA ASN A 29 -0.54 5.56 -10.00
C ASN A 29 0.04 4.14 -10.00
N VAL A 30 1.36 3.95 -10.03
CA VAL A 30 1.96 2.61 -10.11
C VAL A 30 2.62 2.23 -8.79
N LEU A 31 2.14 1.16 -8.17
CA LEU A 31 2.78 0.49 -7.03
C LEU A 31 3.36 -0.85 -7.49
N THR A 32 4.67 -0.98 -7.41
CA THR A 32 5.42 -2.19 -7.81
C THR A 32 5.90 -2.94 -6.57
N ILE A 33 5.59 -4.22 -6.49
CA ILE A 33 6.07 -5.13 -5.42
C ILE A 33 6.92 -6.23 -6.05
N GLU A 34 8.14 -6.40 -5.55
CA GLU A 34 9.11 -7.39 -6.03
C GLU A 34 9.39 -8.45 -4.96
N THR A 35 9.34 -9.72 -5.34
CA THR A 35 9.86 -10.88 -4.60
C THR A 35 11.17 -11.37 -5.25
N ASP A 36 11.77 -12.45 -4.76
CA ASP A 36 13.01 -13.01 -5.33
C ASP A 36 12.89 -13.40 -6.83
N ASP A 37 11.68 -13.73 -7.28
CA ASP A 37 11.42 -14.36 -8.57
C ASP A 37 10.21 -13.76 -9.31
N SER A 38 9.60 -12.70 -8.80
CA SER A 38 8.38 -12.13 -9.39
C SER A 38 8.27 -10.62 -9.13
N THR A 39 7.65 -9.92 -10.06
CA THR A 39 7.33 -8.50 -9.97
C THR A 39 5.84 -8.32 -10.23
N TYR A 40 5.17 -7.54 -9.38
CA TYR A 40 3.73 -7.28 -9.47
C TYR A 40 3.52 -5.78 -9.56
N ASP A 41 3.00 -5.32 -10.70
CA ASP A 41 2.68 -3.91 -10.94
C ASP A 41 1.18 -3.67 -10.75
N ILE A 42 0.85 -2.87 -9.75
CA ILE A 42 -0.52 -2.47 -9.43
C ILE A 42 -0.72 -1.05 -9.96
N THR A 43 -1.52 -0.92 -11.01
CA THR A 43 -1.88 0.39 -11.58
C THR A 43 -3.24 0.86 -11.06
N LEU A 44 -3.24 1.96 -10.33
CA LEU A 44 -4.43 2.59 -9.77
C LEU A 44 -5.14 3.47 -10.82
N SER A 45 -6.45 3.60 -10.68
CA SER A 45 -7.22 4.51 -11.53
C SER A 45 -6.97 5.96 -11.08
N PRO A 46 -6.79 6.93 -11.98
CA PRO A 46 -6.77 8.33 -11.60
C PRO A 46 -8.08 8.73 -10.90
N GLY A 47 -7.96 9.51 -9.82
CA GLY A 47 -9.11 9.84 -8.98
C GLY A 47 -8.68 10.49 -7.67
N SER A 48 -9.66 10.95 -6.91
CA SER A 48 -9.46 11.43 -5.56
C SER A 48 -9.97 10.38 -4.59
N TYR A 49 -9.16 10.01 -3.61
CA TYR A 49 -9.45 8.95 -2.66
C TYR A 49 -9.36 9.47 -1.24
N LYS A 50 -10.41 9.24 -0.45
CA LYS A 50 -10.48 9.65 0.93
C LYS A 50 -10.08 8.54 1.89
N THR A 51 -9.29 8.89 2.90
CA THR A 51 -8.99 8.05 4.06
C THR A 51 -9.47 8.74 5.33
N GLU A 52 -10.41 8.09 6.02
CA GLU A 52 -10.97 8.54 7.28
C GLU A 52 -10.38 7.76 8.45
N PHE A 53 -9.47 8.42 9.17
CA PHE A 53 -8.84 7.83 10.35
C PHE A 53 -9.86 7.39 11.42
N THR A 54 -10.89 8.19 11.68
CA THR A 54 -11.88 7.90 12.73
C THR A 54 -12.73 6.67 12.45
N ALA A 55 -13.01 6.40 11.17
CA ALA A 55 -13.76 5.24 10.73
C ALA A 55 -12.85 4.03 10.43
N ASN A 56 -11.52 4.24 10.41
CA ASN A 56 -10.53 3.28 9.91
C ASN A 56 -10.92 2.76 8.52
N ASP A 57 -11.26 3.70 7.64
CA ASP A 57 -11.74 3.44 6.29
C ASP A 57 -10.90 4.20 5.26
N SER A 58 -10.70 3.60 4.09
CA SER A 58 -9.82 4.17 3.07
C SER A 58 -10.19 3.70 1.67
N GLU A 59 -10.75 4.63 0.88
CA GLU A 59 -11.05 4.42 -0.53
C GLU A 59 -9.78 4.08 -1.33
N LEU A 60 -8.63 4.68 -0.96
CA LEU A 60 -7.36 4.40 -1.61
C LEU A 60 -6.91 2.95 -1.43
N VAL A 61 -6.92 2.46 -0.18
CA VAL A 61 -6.58 1.06 0.12
C VAL A 61 -7.55 0.10 -0.55
N ASP A 62 -8.84 0.45 -0.61
CA ASP A 62 -9.84 -0.39 -1.28
C ASP A 62 -9.66 -0.44 -2.80
N GLU A 63 -9.25 0.65 -3.44
CA GLU A 63 -8.85 0.63 -4.84
C GLU A 63 -7.63 -0.27 -5.07
N ILE A 64 -6.60 -0.19 -4.22
CA ILE A 64 -5.42 -1.06 -4.32
C ILE A 64 -5.85 -2.54 -4.19
N LYS A 65 -6.70 -2.86 -3.20
CA LYS A 65 -7.25 -4.22 -3.02
C LYS A 65 -8.02 -4.69 -4.25
N ASN A 66 -8.83 -3.81 -4.85
CA ASN A 66 -9.59 -4.11 -6.07
C ASN A 66 -8.65 -4.46 -7.24
N LYS A 67 -7.61 -3.66 -7.48
CA LYS A 67 -6.64 -3.92 -8.56
C LYS A 67 -5.85 -5.21 -8.34
N VAL A 68 -5.47 -5.49 -7.10
CA VAL A 68 -4.82 -6.75 -6.70
C VAL A 68 -5.73 -7.94 -6.97
N ALA A 69 -7.00 -7.86 -6.59
CA ALA A 69 -7.99 -8.92 -6.79
C ALA A 69 -8.28 -9.17 -8.28
N LEU A 70 -8.50 -8.11 -9.06
CA LEU A 70 -8.73 -8.19 -10.51
C LEU A 70 -7.55 -8.85 -11.25
N SER A 71 -6.33 -8.61 -10.78
CA SER A 71 -5.12 -9.18 -11.35
C SER A 71 -4.75 -10.55 -10.77
N SER A 72 -5.53 -11.04 -9.79
CA SER A 72 -5.27 -12.29 -9.07
C SER A 72 -3.86 -12.35 -8.45
N PHE A 73 -3.34 -11.21 -7.99
CA PHE A 73 -2.02 -11.17 -7.39
C PHE A 73 -2.04 -11.79 -5.98
N PRO A 74 -0.97 -12.51 -5.58
CA PRO A 74 -0.85 -13.11 -4.25
C PRO A 74 -0.42 -12.05 -3.21
N ILE A 75 -1.11 -10.91 -3.19
CA ILE A 75 -0.82 -9.75 -2.36
C ILE A 75 -2.06 -9.47 -1.51
N GLU A 76 -1.85 -9.13 -0.25
CA GLU A 76 -2.90 -8.61 0.62
C GLU A 76 -2.53 -7.19 1.04
N VAL A 77 -3.51 -6.30 0.93
CA VAL A 77 -3.35 -4.87 1.23
C VAL A 77 -4.29 -4.51 2.37
N LEU A 78 -3.74 -3.83 3.37
CA LEU A 78 -4.40 -3.50 4.63
C LEU A 78 -4.23 -2.01 4.92
N LEU A 79 -5.18 -1.46 5.66
CA LEU A 79 -5.06 -0.13 6.25
C LEU A 79 -4.35 -0.27 7.60
N GLY A 80 -3.12 0.22 7.68
CA GLY A 80 -2.37 0.32 8.94
C GLY A 80 -2.74 1.60 9.68
N GLY A 81 -2.77 1.55 11.01
CA GLY A 81 -2.98 2.71 11.87
C GLY A 81 -1.89 2.82 12.92
N TYR A 82 -1.21 3.96 12.98
CA TYR A 82 -0.30 4.32 14.08
C TYR A 82 -1.04 5.19 15.10
N HIS A 83 -0.88 4.87 16.39
CA HIS A 83 -1.66 5.48 17.48
C HIS A 83 -0.82 6.04 18.65
N LYS A 84 0.53 5.99 18.58
CA LYS A 84 1.39 6.30 19.73
C LYS A 84 1.52 7.81 20.03
N ASP A 85 1.87 8.61 19.04
CA ASP A 85 2.15 10.05 19.22
C ASP A 85 1.31 10.91 18.28
N GLU A 86 1.27 10.54 17.00
CA GLU A 86 0.38 11.13 15.99
C GLU A 86 -0.44 10.02 15.34
N LYS A 87 -1.73 10.31 15.11
CA LYS A 87 -2.69 9.35 14.58
C LYS A 87 -2.70 9.44 13.05
N TYR A 88 -2.10 8.46 12.40
CA TYR A 88 -2.07 8.40 10.94
C TYR A 88 -2.25 6.99 10.40
N ASN A 89 -2.79 6.95 9.19
CA ASN A 89 -2.97 5.74 8.42
C ASN A 89 -1.88 5.57 7.38
N VAL A 90 -1.48 4.33 7.14
CA VAL A 90 -0.49 3.95 6.12
C VAL A 90 -1.01 2.77 5.31
N VAL A 91 -0.45 2.59 4.12
CA VAL A 91 -0.64 1.35 3.35
C VAL A 91 0.22 0.25 3.97
N VAL A 92 -0.36 -0.93 4.16
CA VAL A 92 0.36 -2.12 4.63
C VAL A 92 0.16 -3.23 3.62
N VAL A 93 1.25 -3.90 3.23
CA VAL A 93 1.20 -4.99 2.26
C VAL A 93 1.88 -6.24 2.79
N ARG A 94 1.38 -7.41 2.38
CA ARG A 94 2.07 -8.70 2.56
C ARG A 94 1.79 -9.61 1.37
N MET A 95 2.66 -10.59 1.18
CA MET A 95 2.39 -11.69 0.27
C MET A 95 1.49 -12.73 0.94
N THR A 96 0.55 -13.31 0.19
CA THR A 96 -0.32 -14.41 0.66
C THR A 96 0.24 -15.80 0.36
N ASN A 97 1.31 -15.88 -0.44
CA ASN A 97 1.98 -17.12 -0.85
C ASN A 97 3.29 -17.38 -0.08
N GLU A 98 3.43 -16.82 1.13
CA GLU A 98 4.58 -16.97 2.05
C GLU A 98 5.92 -16.39 1.57
N LYS A 99 5.98 -15.86 0.34
CA LYS A 99 7.17 -15.18 -0.19
C LYS A 99 7.48 -13.90 0.57
N ASP A 100 8.77 -13.56 0.65
CA ASP A 100 9.19 -12.28 1.19
C ASP A 100 9.13 -11.21 0.11
N ILE A 101 8.59 -10.05 0.47
CA ILE A 101 8.79 -8.84 -0.32
C ILE A 101 10.27 -8.48 -0.20
N LYS A 102 10.93 -8.16 -1.31
CA LYS A 102 12.32 -7.71 -1.35
C LYS A 102 12.44 -6.22 -1.60
N LYS A 103 11.50 -5.68 -2.39
CA LYS A 103 11.44 -4.27 -2.75
C LYS A 103 10.01 -3.84 -3.05
N ILE A 104 9.71 -2.60 -2.69
CA ILE A 104 8.50 -1.88 -3.08
C ILE A 104 8.98 -0.60 -3.76
N SER A 105 8.39 -0.25 -4.89
CA SER A 105 8.75 0.92 -5.68
C SER A 105 7.60 1.33 -6.60
N GLY A 106 7.87 2.18 -7.60
CA GLY A 106 6.87 2.70 -8.52
C GLY A 106 6.50 4.15 -8.20
N THR A 107 5.71 4.77 -9.06
CA THR A 107 5.39 6.20 -8.92
C THR A 107 4.45 6.50 -7.76
N PHE A 108 3.64 5.53 -7.32
CA PHE A 108 2.84 5.63 -6.10
C PHE A 108 3.72 5.63 -4.85
N PHE A 109 4.81 4.86 -4.87
CA PHE A 109 5.67 4.67 -3.71
C PHE A 109 6.28 5.99 -3.24
N ASP A 110 6.75 6.80 -4.17
CA ASP A 110 7.41 8.08 -3.87
C ASP A 110 6.49 9.09 -3.18
N GLU A 111 5.17 8.97 -3.35
CA GLU A 111 4.19 9.92 -2.81
C GLU A 111 3.38 9.39 -1.62
N TYR A 112 3.11 8.08 -1.56
CA TYR A 112 2.07 7.53 -0.68
C TYR A 112 2.44 6.24 0.04
N PHE A 113 3.66 5.71 -0.12
CA PHE A 113 4.12 4.50 0.55
C PHE A 113 5.20 4.78 1.59
#